data_AF-A0A8C3QDX7-F1
#
_entry.id   AF-A0A8C3QDX7-F1
#
_cell.length_a   1.000
_cell.length_b   1.000
_cell.length_c   1.000
_cell.angle_alpha   90.00
_cell.angle_beta   90.00
_cell.angle_gamma   90.00
#
_symmetry.space_group_name_H-M   'P 1'
#
loop_
_entity.id
_entity.type
_entity.pdbx_description
1 polymer ?
#
loop_
_entity_poly.entity_id
_entity_poly.type
_entity_poly.pdbx_seq_one_letter_code
_entity_poly.pdbx_strand_id
1 'polypeptide(L)'
;MERPVPRGLRGEKEEEEEVERVLVSEHSWRPCPTARRRVRGCLEWVKRQLFRVGEDWYFLFILGVLMATISFAMDIIITRLYAAHTWLYREIGDIGVLKYLSWTLFPTALAAFSTGFSQSITPHSGGSGIPELKTILMGVVLEDYLAIQNFGAKVVGLTCTLTCGSTVFLGKVGPYVHLSAMAAAYLGKMRTTVTREYEVGVKPVYTVLAVLLLASITFPPGLGQFMASRLTMKEYLISLFDNRTWGLLAANASGVAKPGGLWQEWDHPSATIYGTLTFFLLMKFWMLILATTLPLPAGYFMPIFIYGAAIGRLMGEVVALLFPRGLHSEGPPRLIIPAGYALAGAAAFAGSVTHAVSTALLVCEATGHLGHLLPTVLAVLVANAISQKNQPSFYDAGIIVKKLPYLPPIRSRHIASYRVVVEEFMDHKHPQAPQGEKVNGVGAPYHTQKAAFPSQN
;
A
#
# COMPACT_ATOMS: atom_id res chain seq x y z
N MET A 1 -26.50 -31.13 78.90
CA MET A 1 -26.33 -30.07 77.88
C MET A 1 -27.20 -30.50 76.71
N GLU A 2 -28.27 -29.83 76.29
CA GLU A 2 -28.82 -28.49 76.51
C GLU A 2 -30.35 -28.57 76.64
N ARG A 3 -30.99 -27.56 77.27
CA ARG A 3 -32.45 -27.38 77.29
C ARG A 3 -32.90 -26.58 76.06
N PRO A 4 -34.13 -26.76 75.55
CA PRO A 4 -34.68 -25.90 74.49
C PRO A 4 -35.28 -24.60 75.05
N VAL A 5 -35.16 -23.51 74.29
CA VAL A 5 -35.81 -22.19 74.51
C VAL A 5 -36.77 -21.93 73.32
N PRO A 6 -37.97 -21.33 73.52
CA PRO A 6 -39.11 -21.53 72.63
C PRO A 6 -39.17 -20.61 71.39
N ARG A 7 -39.80 -21.13 70.32
CA ARG A 7 -40.24 -20.42 69.12
C ARG A 7 -41.39 -19.47 69.48
N GLY A 8 -41.20 -18.17 69.34
CA GLY A 8 -42.31 -17.22 69.56
C GLY A 8 -42.10 -15.74 69.19
N LEU A 9 -40.93 -15.32 68.69
CA LEU A 9 -40.64 -13.88 68.49
C LEU A 9 -40.11 -13.52 67.08
N ARG A 10 -40.24 -14.43 66.10
CA ARG A 10 -39.72 -14.21 64.73
C ARG A 10 -40.79 -13.99 63.66
N GLY A 11 -42.04 -14.40 63.90
CA GLY A 11 -43.13 -14.27 62.92
C GLY A 11 -43.71 -12.86 62.82
N GLU A 12 -43.91 -12.18 63.95
CA GLU A 12 -44.62 -10.88 63.96
C GLU A 12 -43.82 -9.73 63.34
N LYS A 13 -42.48 -9.78 63.35
CA LYS A 13 -41.64 -8.77 62.68
C LYS A 13 -41.56 -8.92 61.17
N GLU A 14 -41.75 -10.13 60.65
CA GLU A 14 -41.67 -10.38 59.20
C GLU A 14 -42.99 -9.95 58.50
N GLU A 15 -44.14 -10.06 59.18
CA GLU A 15 -45.44 -9.60 58.63
C GLU A 15 -45.57 -8.07 58.61
N GLU A 16 -45.07 -7.34 59.62
CA GLU A 16 -45.11 -5.87 59.62
C GLU A 16 -44.22 -5.24 58.52
N GLU A 17 -43.02 -5.79 58.27
CA GLU A 17 -42.14 -5.31 57.20
C GLU A 17 -42.67 -5.62 55.79
N GLU A 18 -43.49 -6.65 55.63
CA GLU A 18 -44.08 -7.02 54.34
C GLU A 18 -45.29 -6.13 54.03
N VAL A 19 -46.13 -5.81 55.03
CA VAL A 19 -47.25 -4.87 54.89
C VAL A 19 -46.76 -3.44 54.61
N GLU A 20 -45.68 -2.99 55.25
CA GLU A 20 -45.10 -1.67 55.00
C GLU A 20 -44.48 -1.58 53.59
N ARG A 21 -43.86 -2.65 53.08
CA ARG A 21 -43.36 -2.71 51.70
C ARG A 21 -44.47 -2.71 50.65
N VAL A 22 -45.61 -3.34 50.92
CA VAL A 22 -46.76 -3.35 50.01
C VAL A 22 -47.42 -1.97 49.94
N LEU A 23 -47.55 -1.26 51.08
CA LEU A 23 -48.12 0.09 51.12
C LEU A 23 -47.25 1.15 50.42
N VAL A 24 -45.92 1.02 50.46
CA VAL A 24 -45.00 1.94 49.76
C VAL A 24 -45.03 1.74 48.22
N SER A 25 -45.49 0.58 47.73
CA SER A 25 -45.56 0.27 46.30
C SER A 25 -46.75 0.95 45.59
N GLU A 26 -47.89 1.14 46.26
CA GLU A 26 -49.11 1.69 45.64
C GLU A 26 -49.13 3.21 45.45
N HIS A 27 -48.16 3.96 45.99
CA HIS A 27 -48.10 5.42 45.88
C HIS A 27 -46.92 5.96 45.05
N SER A 28 -46.48 5.22 44.02
CA SER A 28 -45.58 5.78 42.99
C SER A 28 -46.37 6.43 41.85
N TRP A 29 -46.95 7.60 42.11
CA TRP A 29 -47.50 8.47 41.07
C TRP A 29 -46.38 8.89 40.09
N ARG A 30 -46.45 8.46 38.83
CA ARG A 30 -45.50 8.85 37.78
C ARG A 30 -46.16 9.79 36.76
N PRO A 31 -45.72 11.05 36.60
CA PRO A 31 -46.38 11.98 35.68
C PRO A 31 -46.19 11.58 34.20
N CYS A 32 -47.27 11.70 33.42
CA CYS A 32 -47.30 11.78 31.95
C CYS A 32 -46.72 10.58 31.15
N PRO A 33 -47.40 9.42 31.10
CA PRO A 33 -46.94 8.23 30.36
C PRO A 33 -46.89 8.42 28.83
N THR A 34 -47.77 9.24 28.26
CA THR A 34 -47.85 9.51 26.81
C THR A 34 -46.71 10.37 26.29
N ALA A 35 -46.30 11.40 27.05
CA ALA A 35 -45.13 12.22 26.73
C ALA A 35 -43.83 11.39 26.77
N ARG A 36 -43.68 10.53 27.80
CA ARG A 36 -42.51 9.65 27.93
C ARG A 36 -42.45 8.59 26.82
N ARG A 37 -43.59 8.03 26.37
CA ARG A 37 -43.63 7.13 25.20
C ARG A 37 -43.27 7.84 23.90
N ARG A 38 -43.75 9.07 23.68
CA ARG A 38 -43.36 9.88 22.50
C ARG A 38 -41.88 10.25 22.52
N VAL A 39 -41.34 10.66 23.66
CA VAL A 39 -39.91 10.97 23.82
C VAL A 39 -39.06 9.71 23.66
N ARG A 40 -39.46 8.56 24.24
CA ARG A 40 -38.74 7.29 24.06
C ARG A 40 -38.82 6.81 22.61
N GLY A 41 -39.97 6.92 21.95
CA GLY A 41 -40.12 6.60 20.53
C GLY A 41 -39.29 7.52 19.62
N CYS A 42 -39.25 8.82 19.92
CA CYS A 42 -38.41 9.79 19.23
C CYS A 42 -36.91 9.51 19.48
N LEU A 43 -36.53 9.20 20.72
CA LEU A 43 -35.16 8.84 21.09
C LEU A 43 -34.73 7.52 20.46
N GLU A 44 -35.61 6.53 20.37
CA GLU A 44 -35.34 5.27 19.67
C GLU A 44 -35.30 5.46 18.16
N TRP A 45 -36.07 6.40 17.61
CA TRP A 45 -36.01 6.76 16.20
C TRP A 45 -34.72 7.51 15.87
N VAL A 46 -34.34 8.51 16.68
CA VAL A 46 -33.06 9.22 16.59
C VAL A 46 -31.89 8.26 16.79
N LYS A 47 -31.97 7.36 17.78
CA LYS A 47 -30.97 6.30 18.00
C LYS A 47 -30.90 5.40 16.77
N ARG A 48 -32.02 4.92 16.22
CA ARG A 48 -32.00 4.10 15.01
C ARG A 48 -31.42 4.82 13.79
N GLN A 49 -31.69 6.12 13.62
CA GLN A 49 -31.12 6.92 12.53
C GLN A 49 -29.62 7.18 12.75
N LEU A 50 -29.21 7.51 13.97
CA LEU A 50 -27.82 7.75 14.34
C LEU A 50 -26.98 6.48 14.23
N PHE A 51 -27.50 5.32 14.64
CA PHE A 51 -26.80 4.04 14.50
C PHE A 51 -26.78 3.58 13.04
N ARG A 52 -27.86 3.75 12.27
CA ARG A 52 -27.92 3.32 10.86
C ARG A 52 -26.97 4.12 9.95
N VAL A 53 -26.81 5.43 10.19
CA VAL A 53 -25.88 6.27 9.40
C VAL A 53 -24.50 6.29 10.06
N GLY A 54 -24.43 6.41 11.39
CA GLY A 54 -23.18 6.55 12.12
C GLY A 54 -22.29 5.32 12.10
N GLU A 55 -22.83 4.10 12.09
CA GLU A 55 -22.03 2.86 12.10
C GLU A 55 -21.01 2.80 10.94
N ASP A 56 -21.41 3.19 9.73
CA ASP A 56 -20.52 3.20 8.57
C ASP A 56 -19.44 4.30 8.68
N TRP A 57 -19.79 5.47 9.24
CA TRP A 57 -18.81 6.55 9.48
C TRP A 57 -17.82 6.19 10.59
N TYR A 58 -18.28 5.56 11.68
CA TYR A 58 -17.41 5.06 12.74
C TYR A 58 -16.48 3.97 12.22
N PHE A 59 -16.99 3.06 11.37
CA PHE A 59 -16.19 2.05 10.69
C PHE A 59 -15.06 2.68 9.86
N LEU A 60 -15.38 3.64 8.99
CA LEU A 60 -14.40 4.32 8.15
C LEU A 60 -13.39 5.13 8.98
N PHE A 61 -13.84 5.77 10.06
CA PHE A 61 -12.97 6.50 10.97
C PHE A 61 -11.97 5.58 11.67
N ILE A 62 -12.42 4.46 12.22
CA ILE A 62 -11.56 3.47 12.89
C ILE A 62 -10.55 2.89 11.89
N LEU A 63 -11.00 2.54 10.68
CA LEU A 63 -10.12 2.09 9.61
C LEU A 63 -9.04 3.14 9.28
N GLY A 64 -9.43 4.41 9.15
CA GLY A 64 -8.50 5.51 8.88
C GLY A 64 -7.45 5.69 9.97
N VAL A 65 -7.86 5.71 11.24
CA VAL A 65 -6.94 5.83 12.39
C VAL A 65 -6.00 4.63 12.48
N LEU A 66 -6.52 3.42 12.30
CA LEU A 66 -5.71 2.19 12.29
C LEU A 66 -4.64 2.24 11.19
N MET A 67 -5.02 2.59 9.96
CA MET A 67 -4.05 2.67 8.88
C MET A 67 -3.02 3.78 9.15
N ALA A 68 -3.44 4.98 9.56
CA ALA A 68 -2.54 6.09 9.84
C ALA A 68 -1.48 5.75 10.91
N THR A 69 -1.92 5.13 12.03
CA THR A 69 -1.01 4.69 13.09
C THR A 69 -0.01 3.66 12.61
N ILE A 70 -0.44 2.69 11.78
CA ILE A 70 0.46 1.71 11.17
C ILE A 70 1.47 2.38 10.24
N SER A 71 1.05 3.32 9.38
CA SER A 71 2.00 4.02 8.49
C SER A 71 3.03 4.81 9.31
N PHE A 72 2.58 5.51 10.35
CA PHE A 72 3.46 6.31 11.19
C PHE A 72 4.48 5.44 11.93
N ALA A 73 4.04 4.34 12.54
CA ALA A 73 4.93 3.39 13.19
C ALA A 73 5.93 2.78 12.20
N MET A 74 5.47 2.38 11.01
CA MET A 74 6.32 1.83 9.96
C MET A 74 7.39 2.83 9.52
N ASP A 75 7.01 4.09 9.25
CA ASP A 75 7.93 5.15 8.82
C ASP A 75 8.95 5.51 9.92
N ILE A 76 8.58 5.48 11.21
CA ILE A 76 9.52 5.64 12.34
C ILE A 76 10.56 4.52 12.34
N ILE A 77 10.10 3.25 12.27
CA ILE A 77 10.97 2.08 12.30
C ILE A 77 11.96 2.14 11.12
N ILE A 78 11.46 2.42 9.92
CA ILE A 78 12.28 2.54 8.71
C ILE A 78 13.34 3.63 8.89
N THR A 79 12.96 4.81 9.36
CA THR A 79 13.89 5.93 9.54
C THR A 79 14.97 5.61 10.56
N ARG A 80 14.63 4.96 11.68
CA ARG A 80 15.60 4.58 12.71
C ARG A 80 16.55 3.48 12.25
N LEU A 81 16.03 2.45 11.58
CA LEU A 81 16.86 1.36 11.04
C LEU A 81 17.79 1.85 9.92
N TYR A 82 17.29 2.70 9.02
CA TYR A 82 18.12 3.29 7.98
C TYR A 82 19.20 4.21 8.56
N ALA A 83 18.86 5.04 9.56
CA ALA A 83 19.83 5.85 10.27
C ALA A 83 20.92 4.98 10.94
N ALA A 84 20.55 3.88 11.59
CA ALA A 84 21.50 2.94 12.17
C ALA A 84 22.41 2.29 11.12
N HIS A 85 21.86 1.90 9.95
CA HIS A 85 22.66 1.38 8.85
C HIS A 85 23.68 2.39 8.32
N THR A 86 23.25 3.63 8.08
CA THR A 86 24.15 4.70 7.62
C THR A 86 25.19 5.09 8.67
N TRP A 87 24.84 5.05 9.96
CA TRP A 87 25.79 5.23 11.06
C TRP A 87 26.84 4.12 11.05
N LEU A 88 26.43 2.85 10.97
CA LEU A 88 27.35 1.71 10.89
C LEU A 88 28.29 1.82 9.68
N TYR A 89 27.77 2.23 8.51
CA TYR A 89 28.58 2.45 7.31
C TYR A 89 29.64 3.55 7.50
N ARG A 90 29.35 4.57 8.32
CA ARG A 90 30.30 5.65 8.63
C ARG A 90 31.36 5.23 9.64
N GLU A 91 30.98 4.50 10.69
CA GLU A 91 31.87 4.11 11.79
C GLU A 91 32.81 2.95 11.47
N ILE A 92 32.49 2.14 10.46
CA ILE A 92 33.27 0.93 10.08
C ILE A 92 34.73 1.24 9.65
N GLY A 93 35.11 2.51 9.51
CA GLY A 93 36.45 2.94 9.12
C GLY A 93 36.70 2.77 7.62
N ASP A 94 37.90 3.08 7.13
CA ASP A 94 38.20 3.20 5.68
C ASP A 94 38.55 1.89 4.96
N ILE A 95 38.34 0.75 5.61
CA ILE A 95 38.55 -0.56 4.99
C ILE A 95 37.45 -0.82 3.97
N GLY A 96 37.79 -0.75 2.67
CA GLY A 96 36.84 -0.85 1.56
C GLY A 96 36.02 -2.15 1.56
N VAL A 97 36.63 -3.29 1.91
CA VAL A 97 35.93 -4.59 2.00
C VAL A 97 34.85 -4.57 3.09
N LEU A 98 35.14 -3.96 4.25
CA LEU A 98 34.18 -3.92 5.35
C LEU A 98 33.01 -2.97 5.05
N LYS A 99 33.28 -1.83 4.37
CA LYS A 99 32.22 -0.95 3.84
C LYS A 99 31.34 -1.68 2.82
N TYR A 100 31.94 -2.47 1.91
CA TYR A 100 31.22 -3.27 0.93
C TYR A 100 30.34 -4.34 1.60
N LEU A 101 30.88 -5.09 2.55
CA LEU A 101 30.12 -6.09 3.30
C LEU A 101 28.96 -5.46 4.08
N SER A 102 29.19 -4.32 4.76
CA SER A 102 28.13 -3.61 5.48
C SER A 102 27.00 -3.16 4.54
N TRP A 103 27.34 -2.58 3.39
CA TRP A 103 26.37 -2.10 2.41
C TRP A 103 25.58 -3.24 1.75
N THR A 104 26.20 -4.40 1.53
CA THR A 104 25.57 -5.52 0.81
C THR A 104 24.83 -6.48 1.71
N LEU A 105 25.37 -6.82 2.88
CA LEU A 105 24.78 -7.80 3.78
C LEU A 105 23.50 -7.29 4.43
N PHE A 106 23.42 -5.99 4.76
CA PHE A 106 22.26 -5.44 5.45
C PHE A 106 20.97 -5.51 4.61
N PRO A 107 20.90 -4.99 3.37
CA PRO A 107 19.71 -5.13 2.53
C PRO A 107 19.43 -6.60 2.17
N THR A 108 20.46 -7.40 1.95
CA THR A 108 20.30 -8.82 1.60
C THR A 108 19.65 -9.61 2.74
N ALA A 109 20.12 -9.42 3.97
CA ALA A 109 19.56 -10.08 5.15
C ALA A 109 18.10 -9.65 5.40
N LEU A 110 17.80 -8.36 5.27
CA LEU A 110 16.43 -7.85 5.46
C LEU A 110 15.46 -8.35 4.37
N ALA A 111 15.90 -8.40 3.11
CA ALA A 111 15.07 -8.93 2.03
C ALA A 111 14.87 -10.45 2.15
N ALA A 112 15.90 -11.18 2.58
CA ALA A 112 15.80 -12.61 2.88
C ALA A 112 14.78 -12.86 3.99
N PHE A 113 14.87 -12.10 5.09
CA PHE A 113 13.93 -12.16 6.19
C PHE A 113 12.51 -11.81 5.75
N SER A 114 12.34 -10.72 5.00
CA SER A 114 11.04 -10.32 4.45
C SER A 114 10.38 -11.42 3.63
N THR A 115 11.14 -12.02 2.71
CA THR A 115 10.66 -13.10 1.84
C THR A 115 10.35 -14.34 2.67
N GLY A 116 11.27 -14.77 3.53
CA GLY A 116 11.12 -15.96 4.35
C GLY A 116 9.90 -15.87 5.27
N PHE A 117 9.73 -14.72 5.94
CA PHE A 117 8.59 -14.49 6.83
C PHE A 117 7.26 -14.37 6.07
N SER A 118 7.25 -13.69 4.92
CA SER A 118 6.02 -13.56 4.13
C SER A 118 5.57 -14.89 3.56
N GLN A 119 6.51 -15.67 3.01
CA GLN A 119 6.25 -16.99 2.42
C GLN A 119 5.93 -18.06 3.46
N SER A 120 6.45 -17.95 4.69
CA SER A 120 6.12 -18.91 5.76
C SER A 120 4.67 -18.80 6.23
N ILE A 121 4.04 -17.64 6.06
CA ILE A 121 2.65 -17.42 6.48
C ILE A 121 1.68 -17.69 5.31
N THR A 122 1.94 -17.12 4.13
CA THR A 122 1.17 -17.44 2.93
C THR A 122 2.00 -17.25 1.66
N PRO A 123 1.86 -18.13 0.65
CA PRO A 123 2.49 -17.91 -0.65
C PRO A 123 1.96 -16.65 -1.36
N HIS A 124 0.76 -16.16 -1.01
CA HIS A 124 0.09 -15.04 -1.68
C HIS A 124 0.39 -13.66 -1.07
N SER A 125 1.21 -13.56 -0.01
CA SER A 125 1.54 -12.29 0.65
C SER A 125 2.46 -11.40 -0.19
N GLY A 126 3.28 -12.03 -1.04
CA GLY A 126 4.27 -11.35 -1.88
C GLY A 126 3.66 -10.40 -2.93
N GLY A 127 4.41 -9.34 -3.25
CA GLY A 127 4.07 -8.37 -4.29
C GLY A 127 3.07 -7.28 -3.87
N SER A 128 2.62 -6.53 -4.88
CA SER A 128 1.85 -5.29 -4.74
C SER A 128 0.55 -5.46 -3.95
N GLY A 129 -0.49 -6.15 -4.42
CA GLY A 129 -1.84 -5.92 -3.87
C GLY A 129 -2.87 -5.57 -4.91
N ILE A 130 -2.47 -4.66 -5.80
CA ILE A 130 -3.39 -3.95 -6.69
C ILE A 130 -4.00 -4.87 -7.77
N PRO A 131 -3.25 -5.75 -8.46
CA PRO A 131 -3.82 -6.69 -9.43
C PRO A 131 -4.92 -7.59 -8.83
N GLU A 132 -4.68 -8.12 -7.64
CA GLU A 132 -5.61 -8.97 -6.92
C GLU A 132 -6.82 -8.19 -6.42
N LEU A 133 -6.62 -7.00 -5.85
CA LEU A 133 -7.73 -6.14 -5.42
C LEU A 133 -8.61 -5.73 -6.61
N LYS A 134 -8.02 -5.43 -7.76
CA LYS A 134 -8.76 -5.15 -9.00
C LYS A 134 -9.58 -6.36 -9.44
N THR A 135 -9.09 -7.58 -9.23
CA THR A 135 -9.82 -8.83 -9.51
C THR A 135 -11.01 -9.01 -8.57
N ILE A 136 -10.82 -8.76 -7.27
CA ILE A 136 -11.88 -8.81 -6.24
C ILE A 136 -13.00 -7.80 -6.55
N LEU A 137 -12.64 -6.57 -6.92
CA LEU A 137 -13.62 -5.53 -7.27
C LEU A 137 -14.41 -5.84 -8.56
N MET A 138 -13.91 -6.73 -9.42
CA MET A 138 -14.67 -7.23 -10.58
C MET A 138 -15.62 -8.38 -10.24
N GLY A 139 -15.65 -8.84 -8.98
CA GLY A 139 -16.59 -9.84 -8.48
C GLY A 139 -16.00 -11.22 -8.20
N VAL A 140 -14.72 -11.47 -8.49
CA VAL A 140 -14.07 -12.75 -8.16
C VAL A 140 -13.34 -12.63 -6.82
N VAL A 141 -13.95 -13.16 -5.76
CA VAL A 141 -13.41 -13.07 -4.41
C VAL A 141 -12.22 -14.03 -4.24
N LEU A 142 -11.08 -13.49 -3.81
CA LEU A 142 -9.89 -14.24 -3.42
C LEU A 142 -9.81 -14.24 -1.89
N GLU A 143 -10.42 -15.24 -1.24
CA GLU A 143 -10.60 -15.27 0.22
C GLU A 143 -9.27 -15.25 0.99
N ASP A 144 -8.27 -15.98 0.49
CA ASP A 144 -6.92 -16.06 1.06
C ASP A 144 -6.21 -14.70 1.01
N TYR A 145 -6.56 -13.88 0.03
CA TYR A 145 -5.99 -12.55 -0.12
C TYR A 145 -6.51 -11.60 0.97
N LEU A 146 -7.77 -11.75 1.39
CA LEU A 146 -8.38 -10.89 2.43
C LEU A 146 -8.20 -11.46 3.85
N ALA A 147 -7.45 -12.56 4.02
CA ALA A 147 -7.25 -13.19 5.32
C ALA A 147 -6.39 -12.31 6.26
N ILE A 148 -6.87 -12.09 7.49
CA ILE A 148 -6.16 -11.29 8.50
C ILE A 148 -4.83 -11.89 8.93
N GLN A 149 -4.67 -13.22 8.81
CA GLN A 149 -3.41 -13.93 9.11
C GLN A 149 -2.24 -13.36 8.29
N ASN A 150 -2.51 -12.88 7.08
CA ASN A 150 -1.52 -12.33 6.16
C ASN A 150 -1.15 -10.88 6.47
N PHE A 151 -1.97 -10.20 7.28
CA PHE A 151 -1.78 -8.79 7.61
C PHE A 151 -0.46 -8.55 8.33
N GLY A 152 -0.20 -9.31 9.41
CA GLY A 152 1.04 -9.21 10.17
C GLY A 152 2.28 -9.55 9.33
N ALA A 153 2.19 -10.64 8.55
CA ALA A 153 3.22 -11.06 7.60
C ALA A 153 3.62 -9.93 6.65
N LYS A 154 2.62 -9.31 6.03
CA LYS A 154 2.79 -8.29 5.01
C LYS A 154 3.26 -6.96 5.60
N VAL A 155 2.81 -6.57 6.80
CA VAL A 155 3.32 -5.40 7.54
C VAL A 155 4.81 -5.54 7.83
N VAL A 156 5.24 -6.66 8.40
CA VAL A 156 6.65 -6.90 8.76
C VAL A 156 7.52 -7.00 7.51
N GLY A 157 7.12 -7.81 6.53
CA GLY A 157 7.87 -7.95 5.28
C GLY A 157 7.98 -6.63 4.51
N LEU A 158 6.90 -5.84 4.46
CA LEU A 158 6.93 -4.52 3.83
C LEU A 158 7.90 -3.59 4.56
N THR A 159 7.88 -3.58 5.89
CA THR A 159 8.82 -2.77 6.70
C THR A 159 10.26 -3.11 6.36
N CYS A 160 10.62 -4.39 6.36
CA CYS A 160 11.97 -4.86 6.01
C CYS A 160 12.35 -4.51 4.56
N THR A 161 11.41 -4.64 3.62
CA THR A 161 11.62 -4.26 2.22
C THR A 161 11.90 -2.77 2.07
N LEU A 162 11.16 -1.92 2.80
CA LEU A 162 11.36 -0.46 2.77
C LEU A 162 12.64 -0.03 3.49
N THR A 163 13.07 -0.76 4.52
CA THR A 163 14.36 -0.53 5.19
C THR A 163 15.56 -0.79 4.28
N CYS A 164 15.44 -1.71 3.30
CA CYS A 164 16.45 -1.86 2.25
C CYS A 164 16.64 -0.57 1.43
N GLY A 165 15.62 0.30 1.40
CA GLY A 165 15.69 1.65 0.86
C GLY A 165 15.96 1.68 -0.65
N SER A 166 16.85 2.57 -1.05
CA SER A 166 17.19 2.85 -2.45
C SER A 166 18.03 1.77 -3.14
N THR A 167 18.58 0.82 -2.37
CA THR A 167 19.35 -0.32 -2.91
C THR A 167 18.44 -1.25 -3.70
N VAL A 168 17.37 -1.74 -3.08
CA VAL A 168 16.32 -2.55 -3.71
C VAL A 168 15.35 -1.68 -4.51
N PHE A 169 15.20 -0.39 -4.16
CA PHE A 169 14.46 0.61 -4.94
C PHE A 169 12.98 0.26 -5.13
N LEU A 170 12.27 0.03 -4.02
CA LEU A 170 10.84 -0.31 -3.96
C LEU A 170 10.07 0.66 -3.04
N GLY A 171 8.74 0.71 -3.17
CA GLY A 171 7.85 1.62 -2.43
C GLY A 171 6.75 0.90 -1.64
N LYS A 172 5.86 1.67 -0.98
CA LYS A 172 4.84 1.12 -0.05
C LYS A 172 3.40 1.04 -0.58
N VAL A 173 3.06 1.80 -1.62
CA VAL A 173 1.67 2.06 -2.04
C VAL A 173 0.84 0.80 -2.24
N GLY A 174 1.28 -0.12 -3.10
CA GLY A 174 0.53 -1.34 -3.41
C GLY A 174 0.23 -2.19 -2.17
N PRO A 175 1.26 -2.62 -1.42
CA PRO A 175 1.07 -3.45 -0.23
C PRO A 175 0.23 -2.75 0.83
N TYR A 176 0.37 -1.44 0.96
CA TYR A 176 -0.38 -0.65 1.93
C TYR A 176 -1.87 -0.53 1.57
N VAL A 177 -2.20 -0.39 0.27
CA VAL A 177 -3.59 -0.48 -0.21
C VAL A 177 -4.18 -1.86 0.10
N HIS A 178 -3.39 -2.92 -0.11
CA HIS A 178 -3.82 -4.27 0.24
C HIS A 178 -4.08 -4.44 1.74
N LEU A 179 -3.17 -3.95 2.60
CA LEU A 179 -3.37 -3.95 4.05
C LEU A 179 -4.64 -3.21 4.46
N SER A 180 -4.97 -2.08 3.81
CA SER A 180 -6.21 -1.36 4.06
C SER A 180 -7.45 -2.17 3.69
N ALA A 181 -7.41 -2.91 2.58
CA ALA A 181 -8.49 -3.79 2.15
C ALA A 181 -8.67 -4.98 3.11
N MET A 182 -7.57 -5.58 3.58
CA MET A 182 -7.60 -6.64 4.60
C MET A 182 -8.18 -6.13 5.93
N ALA A 183 -7.77 -4.95 6.38
CA ALA A 183 -8.30 -4.34 7.60
C ALA A 183 -9.80 -4.01 7.47
N ALA A 184 -10.22 -3.48 6.33
CA ALA A 184 -11.63 -3.22 6.04
C ALA A 184 -12.46 -4.52 6.01
N ALA A 185 -11.95 -5.56 5.33
CA ALA A 185 -12.59 -6.87 5.29
C ALA A 185 -12.66 -7.52 6.67
N TYR A 186 -11.62 -7.38 7.49
CA TYR A 186 -11.59 -7.88 8.86
C TYR A 186 -12.58 -7.14 9.76
N LEU A 187 -12.61 -5.81 9.76
CA LEU A 187 -13.61 -5.02 10.48
C LEU A 187 -15.03 -5.36 10.01
N GLY A 188 -15.21 -5.64 8.72
CA GLY A 188 -16.46 -6.13 8.14
C GLY A 188 -16.81 -7.55 8.59
N LYS A 189 -15.84 -8.44 8.75
CA LYS A 189 -16.02 -9.82 9.26
C LYS A 189 -16.16 -9.88 10.78
N MET A 190 -15.63 -8.93 11.55
CA MET A 190 -15.96 -8.78 12.98
C MET A 190 -17.47 -8.57 13.20
N ARG A 191 -18.20 -8.18 12.14
CA ARG A 191 -19.66 -8.13 12.10
C ARG A 191 -20.32 -9.51 11.91
N THR A 192 -19.63 -10.52 11.35
CA THR A 192 -20.15 -11.87 11.03
C THR A 192 -19.01 -12.91 10.92
N THR A 193 -18.88 -13.80 11.90
CA THR A 193 -17.72 -14.69 12.09
C THR A 193 -17.72 -15.96 11.21
N VAL A 194 -16.53 -16.38 10.71
CA VAL A 194 -15.85 -17.70 10.82
C VAL A 194 -14.66 -17.76 9.81
N THR A 195 -13.52 -18.32 10.21
CA THR A 195 -12.30 -18.52 9.37
C THR A 195 -11.65 -19.90 9.60
N ARG A 196 -10.91 -20.40 8.59
CA ARG A 196 -10.16 -21.67 8.53
C ARG A 196 -8.77 -21.50 7.84
N GLU A 197 -7.92 -22.53 7.94
CA GLU A 197 -6.44 -22.55 7.72
C GLU A 197 -5.94 -22.95 6.31
N TYR A 198 -4.64 -22.70 6.01
CA TYR A 198 -3.97 -22.94 4.72
C TYR A 198 -2.50 -23.41 4.78
N GLU A 199 -2.01 -23.97 3.66
CA GLU A 199 -0.71 -24.65 3.44
C GLU A 199 0.39 -23.83 2.71
N VAL A 200 1.62 -24.37 2.73
CA VAL A 200 2.92 -23.70 2.53
C VAL A 200 3.64 -24.08 1.22
N GLY A 201 4.40 -23.15 0.64
CA GLY A 201 5.40 -23.42 -0.42
C GLY A 201 6.60 -22.46 -0.38
N VAL A 202 7.82 -22.97 -0.65
CA VAL A 202 9.11 -22.30 -0.37
C VAL A 202 9.88 -21.93 -1.65
N LYS A 203 10.35 -20.67 -1.82
CA LYS A 203 11.42 -20.29 -2.79
C LYS A 203 12.25 -19.02 -2.39
N PRO A 204 13.06 -19.01 -1.31
CA PRO A 204 13.81 -17.83 -0.86
C PRO A 204 15.15 -17.56 -1.59
N VAL A 205 15.75 -18.55 -2.24
CA VAL A 205 17.12 -18.46 -2.78
C VAL A 205 17.27 -17.41 -3.89
N TYR A 206 16.28 -17.32 -4.79
CA TYR A 206 16.29 -16.33 -5.87
C TYR A 206 16.33 -14.89 -5.35
N THR A 207 15.54 -14.59 -4.30
CA THR A 207 15.47 -13.24 -3.73
C THR A 207 16.80 -12.80 -3.14
N VAL A 208 17.50 -13.70 -2.44
CA VAL A 208 18.81 -13.43 -1.84
C VAL A 208 19.82 -13.07 -2.93
N LEU A 209 19.91 -13.87 -4.00
CA LEU A 209 20.86 -13.65 -5.08
C LEU A 209 20.59 -12.33 -5.83
N ALA A 210 19.32 -12.04 -6.13
CA ALA A 210 18.95 -10.84 -6.86
C ALA A 210 19.13 -9.55 -6.02
N VAL A 211 18.85 -9.58 -4.72
CA VAL A 211 19.10 -8.44 -3.82
C VAL A 211 20.60 -8.22 -3.60
N LEU A 212 21.38 -9.30 -3.48
CA LEU A 212 22.83 -9.20 -3.41
C LEU A 212 23.39 -8.49 -4.65
N LEU A 213 22.93 -8.88 -5.85
CA LEU A 213 23.33 -8.25 -7.11
C LEU A 213 22.98 -6.75 -7.14
N LEU A 214 21.75 -6.37 -6.75
CA LEU A 214 21.33 -4.98 -6.66
C LEU A 214 22.17 -4.19 -5.65
N ALA A 215 22.47 -4.77 -4.49
CA ALA A 215 23.28 -4.16 -3.45
C ALA A 215 24.74 -3.95 -3.89
N SER A 216 25.32 -4.92 -4.60
CA SER A 216 26.67 -4.83 -5.18
C SER A 216 26.79 -3.67 -6.18
N ILE A 217 25.79 -3.49 -7.04
CA ILE A 217 25.80 -2.45 -8.07
C ILE A 217 25.53 -1.07 -7.49
N THR A 218 24.74 -0.99 -6.42
CA THR A 218 24.48 0.27 -5.71
C THR A 218 25.56 0.67 -4.72
N PHE A 219 26.64 -0.12 -4.57
CA PHE A 219 27.71 0.18 -3.65
C PHE A 219 28.31 1.58 -3.92
N PRO A 220 28.30 2.51 -2.94
CA PRO A 220 28.58 3.92 -3.21
C PRO A 220 29.97 4.21 -3.77
N PRO A 221 31.08 3.63 -3.26
CA PRO A 221 32.41 3.82 -3.85
C PRO A 221 32.61 3.14 -5.21
N GLY A 222 31.70 2.24 -5.61
CA GLY A 222 31.75 1.53 -6.89
C GLY A 222 30.95 2.26 -7.97
N LEU A 223 29.96 1.58 -8.56
CA LEU A 223 29.07 2.18 -9.56
C LEU A 223 28.05 3.15 -8.92
N GLY A 224 27.84 3.07 -7.61
CA GLY A 224 26.86 3.88 -6.89
C GLY A 224 27.15 5.38 -6.90
N GLN A 225 28.41 5.80 -7.03
CA GLN A 225 28.82 7.21 -7.11
C GLN A 225 28.21 7.94 -8.31
N PHE A 226 27.95 7.24 -9.41
CA PHE A 226 27.32 7.82 -10.60
C PHE A 226 25.79 7.82 -10.53
N MET A 227 25.21 7.21 -9.49
CA MET A 227 23.77 7.03 -9.32
C MET A 227 23.21 7.75 -8.10
N ALA A 228 24.00 8.57 -7.40
CA ALA A 228 23.64 9.15 -6.12
C ALA A 228 23.14 8.08 -5.10
N SER A 229 23.76 6.89 -5.09
CA SER A 229 23.19 5.70 -4.43
C SER A 229 23.03 5.79 -2.90
N ARG A 230 23.64 6.80 -2.26
CA ARG A 230 23.58 7.05 -0.82
C ARG A 230 22.26 7.68 -0.37
N LEU A 231 21.49 8.22 -1.31
CA LEU A 231 20.22 8.88 -1.03
C LEU A 231 19.12 7.85 -0.71
N THR A 232 18.25 8.15 0.25
CA THR A 232 16.99 7.44 0.47
C THR A 232 16.00 7.72 -0.67
N MET A 233 14.94 6.90 -0.80
CA MET A 233 13.85 7.14 -1.74
C MET A 233 13.23 8.55 -1.61
N LYS A 234 13.09 9.04 -0.37
CA LYS A 234 12.57 10.40 -0.10
C LYS A 234 13.57 11.47 -0.52
N GLU A 235 14.85 11.31 -0.18
CA GLU A 235 15.89 12.27 -0.54
C GLU A 235 16.14 12.32 -2.04
N TYR A 236 16.04 11.20 -2.77
CA TYR A 236 16.02 11.19 -4.23
C TYR A 236 14.99 12.16 -4.77
N LEU A 237 13.75 12.05 -4.31
CA LEU A 237 12.66 12.88 -4.78
C LEU A 237 12.87 14.37 -4.45
N ILE A 238 13.27 14.66 -3.21
CA ILE A 238 13.56 16.04 -2.77
C ILE A 238 14.71 16.63 -3.58
N SER A 239 15.75 15.84 -3.87
CA SER A 239 16.86 16.30 -4.71
C SER A 239 16.39 16.63 -6.13
N LEU A 240 15.61 15.77 -6.77
CA LEU A 240 15.13 15.98 -8.14
C LEU A 240 14.18 17.19 -8.25
N PHE A 241 13.47 17.53 -7.18
CA PHE A 241 12.59 18.71 -7.10
C PHE A 241 13.29 19.98 -6.60
N ASP A 242 14.62 20.00 -6.49
CA ASP A 242 15.37 21.19 -6.11
C ASP A 242 15.21 22.31 -7.16
N ASN A 243 14.78 23.50 -6.74
CA ASN A 243 14.53 24.62 -7.67
C ASN A 243 15.81 25.15 -8.35
N ARG A 244 16.99 24.85 -7.81
CA ARG A 244 18.27 25.34 -8.34
C ARG A 244 18.65 24.62 -9.63
N THR A 245 19.26 25.33 -10.58
CA THR A 245 19.76 24.76 -11.85
C THR A 245 21.15 24.16 -11.63
N TRP A 246 21.24 22.84 -11.72
CA TRP A 246 22.46 22.12 -11.35
C TRP A 246 23.59 22.34 -12.35
N GLY A 247 23.30 22.43 -13.65
CA GLY A 247 24.32 22.69 -14.66
C GLY A 247 25.07 24.00 -14.43
N LEU A 248 24.37 25.07 -14.02
CA LEU A 248 24.96 26.37 -13.69
C LEU A 248 25.73 26.34 -12.37
N LEU A 249 25.20 25.64 -11.36
CA LEU A 249 25.89 25.49 -10.07
C LEU A 249 27.20 24.72 -10.20
N ALA A 250 27.22 23.63 -10.95
CA ALA A 250 28.43 22.83 -11.18
C ALA A 250 29.52 23.65 -11.91
N ALA A 251 29.12 24.47 -12.89
CA ALA A 251 30.04 25.34 -13.61
C ALA A 251 30.65 26.44 -12.71
N ASN A 252 29.87 27.00 -11.78
CA ASN A 252 30.32 28.06 -10.87
C ASN A 252 31.09 27.54 -9.64
N ALA A 253 30.89 26.27 -9.27
CA ALA A 253 31.45 25.65 -8.07
C ALA A 253 32.93 25.24 -8.21
N SER A 254 33.54 25.33 -9.39
CA SER A 254 34.97 25.05 -9.60
C SER A 254 35.89 26.07 -8.92
N GLY A 255 35.37 27.21 -8.42
CA GLY A 255 36.14 28.28 -7.78
C GLY A 255 35.65 28.75 -6.40
N VAL A 256 34.49 28.29 -5.90
CA VAL A 256 33.88 28.72 -4.62
C VAL A 256 33.37 27.49 -3.86
N ALA A 257 33.37 27.54 -2.52
CA ALA A 257 32.81 26.49 -1.66
C ALA A 257 31.40 26.09 -2.14
N LYS A 258 31.23 24.80 -2.47
CA LYS A 258 29.97 24.26 -2.99
C LYS A 258 28.82 24.54 -2.00
N PRO A 259 27.73 25.18 -2.42
CA PRO A 259 26.57 25.35 -1.56
C PRO A 259 26.01 23.97 -1.19
N GLY A 260 25.75 23.78 0.11
CA GLY A 260 25.22 22.52 0.65
C GLY A 260 23.92 22.07 -0.02
N GLY A 261 23.67 20.75 0.00
CA GLY A 261 22.40 20.16 -0.39
C GLY A 261 22.52 18.78 -1.03
N LEU A 262 21.38 18.11 -1.17
CA LEU A 262 21.29 16.75 -1.71
C LEU A 262 21.76 16.64 -3.17
N TRP A 263 21.77 17.75 -3.92
CA TRP A 263 22.22 17.80 -5.31
C TRP A 263 23.70 17.42 -5.49
N GLN A 264 24.52 17.56 -4.43
CA GLN A 264 25.94 17.22 -4.48
C GLN A 264 26.20 15.74 -4.76
N GLU A 265 25.28 14.86 -4.37
CA GLU A 265 25.38 13.42 -4.67
C GLU A 265 25.21 13.11 -6.17
N TRP A 266 24.73 14.07 -6.97
CA TRP A 266 24.60 13.96 -8.43
C TRP A 266 25.78 14.57 -9.19
N ASP A 267 26.66 15.29 -8.50
CA ASP A 267 27.84 15.93 -9.07
C ASP A 267 29.07 15.04 -8.90
N HIS A 268 29.78 14.77 -9.99
CA HIS A 268 30.97 13.91 -9.95
C HIS A 268 32.14 14.58 -10.70
N PRO A 269 33.38 14.56 -10.17
CA PRO A 269 34.51 15.24 -10.80
C PRO A 269 34.80 14.82 -12.25
N SER A 270 34.57 13.54 -12.57
CA SER A 270 34.84 12.96 -13.89
C SER A 270 33.63 12.92 -14.82
N ALA A 271 32.43 13.27 -14.36
CA ALA A 271 31.20 13.14 -15.15
C ALA A 271 30.29 14.35 -14.91
N THR A 272 29.78 14.94 -15.99
CA THR A 272 28.81 16.03 -15.87
C THR A 272 27.51 15.54 -15.26
N ILE A 273 26.71 16.47 -14.72
CA ILE A 273 25.41 16.17 -14.12
C ILE A 273 24.44 15.51 -15.13
N TYR A 274 24.57 15.85 -16.41
CA TYR A 274 23.84 15.17 -17.49
C TYR A 274 24.26 13.70 -17.62
N GLY A 275 25.56 13.43 -17.49
CA GLY A 275 26.13 12.09 -17.52
C GLY A 275 25.68 11.23 -16.34
N THR A 276 25.71 11.76 -15.12
CA THR A 276 25.26 11.04 -13.92
C THR A 276 23.74 10.78 -13.94
N LEU A 277 22.92 11.75 -14.34
CA LEU A 277 21.48 11.55 -14.54
C LEU A 277 21.17 10.51 -15.62
N THR A 278 21.89 10.54 -16.75
CA THR A 278 21.72 9.55 -17.83
C THR A 278 22.12 8.15 -17.37
N PHE A 279 23.25 8.04 -16.66
CA PHE A 279 23.71 6.78 -16.07
C PHE A 279 22.70 6.23 -15.06
N PHE A 280 22.15 7.08 -14.18
CA PHE A 280 21.09 6.72 -13.26
C PHE A 280 19.87 6.15 -13.99
N LEU A 281 19.41 6.79 -15.08
CA LEU A 281 18.27 6.32 -15.87
C LEU A 281 18.54 4.95 -16.49
N LEU A 282 19.69 4.78 -17.15
CA LEU A 282 20.05 3.51 -17.78
C LEU A 282 20.14 2.37 -16.75
N MET A 283 20.81 2.62 -15.62
CA MET A 283 21.00 1.61 -14.59
C MET A 283 19.70 1.30 -13.84
N LYS A 284 18.94 2.32 -13.42
CA LYS A 284 17.69 2.09 -12.69
C LYS A 284 16.62 1.43 -13.54
N PHE A 285 16.63 1.57 -14.87
CA PHE A 285 15.65 0.91 -15.73
C PHE A 285 15.67 -0.61 -15.57
N TRP A 286 16.83 -1.25 -15.80
CA TRP A 286 16.93 -2.70 -15.73
C TRP A 286 16.88 -3.21 -14.28
N MET A 287 17.45 -2.45 -13.33
CA MET A 287 17.38 -2.79 -11.91
C MET A 287 15.95 -2.76 -11.37
N LEU A 288 15.13 -1.81 -11.83
CA LEU A 288 13.73 -1.72 -11.44
C LEU A 288 12.95 -2.94 -11.94
N ILE A 289 13.19 -3.38 -13.18
CA ILE A 289 12.58 -4.62 -13.70
C ILE A 289 12.94 -5.78 -12.78
N LEU A 290 14.24 -5.97 -12.49
CA LEU A 290 14.70 -7.04 -11.58
C LEU A 290 14.05 -6.94 -10.19
N ALA A 291 14.06 -5.76 -9.58
CA ALA A 291 13.45 -5.51 -8.27
C ALA A 291 11.95 -5.84 -8.24
N THR A 292 11.23 -5.58 -9.33
CA THR A 292 9.79 -5.91 -9.42
C THR A 292 9.50 -7.40 -9.50
N THR A 293 10.46 -8.21 -9.98
CA THR A 293 10.33 -9.68 -10.03
C THR A 293 10.53 -10.35 -8.67
N LEU A 294 11.07 -9.64 -7.68
CA LEU A 294 11.33 -10.19 -6.36
C LEU A 294 10.01 -10.52 -5.66
N PRO A 295 9.87 -11.70 -5.03
CA PRO A 295 8.68 -12.08 -4.26
C PRO A 295 8.63 -11.38 -2.90
N LEU A 296 8.88 -10.08 -2.87
CA LEU A 296 8.81 -9.21 -1.71
C LEU A 296 7.44 -8.51 -1.66
N PRO A 297 6.83 -8.31 -0.48
CA PRO A 297 5.70 -7.40 -0.34
C PRO A 297 6.16 -5.97 -0.61
N ALA A 298 5.97 -5.51 -1.85
CA ALA A 298 6.52 -4.25 -2.33
C ALA A 298 5.58 -3.53 -3.30
N GLY A 299 5.59 -2.20 -3.23
CA GLY A 299 4.86 -1.31 -4.12
C GLY A 299 5.77 -0.73 -5.20
N TYR A 300 5.29 -0.66 -6.43
CA TYR A 300 6.11 -0.27 -7.58
C TYR A 300 5.88 1.18 -8.05
N PHE A 301 4.95 1.90 -7.43
CA PHE A 301 4.59 3.28 -7.81
C PHE A 301 5.70 4.31 -7.51
N MET A 302 6.31 4.27 -6.33
CA MET A 302 7.35 5.25 -5.97
C MET A 302 8.61 5.15 -6.87
N PRO A 303 9.12 3.95 -7.20
CA PRO A 303 10.24 3.81 -8.13
C PRO A 303 9.99 4.40 -9.52
N ILE A 304 8.83 4.12 -10.13
CA ILE A 304 8.47 4.69 -11.45
C ILE A 304 8.28 6.21 -11.35
N PHE A 305 7.78 6.71 -10.21
CA PHE A 305 7.61 8.14 -9.97
C PHE A 305 8.96 8.86 -9.91
N ILE A 306 9.92 8.33 -9.16
CA ILE A 306 11.30 8.85 -9.09
C ILE A 306 12.00 8.74 -10.47
N TYR A 307 11.80 7.63 -11.18
CA TYR A 307 12.34 7.45 -12.53
C TYR A 307 11.83 8.53 -13.50
N GLY A 308 10.52 8.79 -13.48
CA GLY A 308 9.91 9.89 -14.23
C GLY A 308 10.44 11.26 -13.81
N ALA A 309 10.64 11.48 -12.51
CA ALA A 309 11.22 12.72 -11.99
C ALA A 309 12.65 12.94 -12.52
N ALA A 310 13.45 11.89 -12.63
CA ALA A 310 14.80 11.95 -13.18
C ALA A 310 14.80 12.27 -14.68
N ILE A 311 13.88 11.69 -15.47
CA ILE A 311 13.70 12.05 -16.90
C ILE A 311 13.32 13.52 -17.04
N GLY A 312 12.33 13.97 -16.25
CA GLY A 312 11.89 15.35 -16.26
C GLY A 312 13.00 16.31 -15.83
N ARG A 313 13.79 15.92 -14.82
CA ARG A 313 14.93 16.71 -14.35
C ARG A 313 15.98 16.87 -15.43
N LEU A 314 16.37 15.77 -16.09
CA LEU A 314 17.31 15.78 -17.19
C LEU A 314 16.81 16.70 -18.32
N MET A 315 15.54 16.59 -18.71
CA MET A 315 14.93 17.47 -19.71
C MET A 315 14.99 18.94 -19.27
N GLY A 316 14.64 19.24 -18.01
CA GLY A 316 14.67 20.60 -17.48
C GLY A 316 16.06 21.23 -17.48
N GLU A 317 17.10 20.47 -17.13
CA GLU A 317 18.49 20.93 -17.20
C GLU A 317 18.95 21.15 -18.65
N VAL A 318 18.56 20.27 -19.59
CA VAL A 318 18.85 20.44 -21.02
C VAL A 318 18.19 21.71 -21.56
N VAL A 319 16.91 21.96 -21.21
CA VAL A 319 16.21 23.18 -21.62
C VAL A 319 16.85 24.43 -21.01
N ALA A 320 17.31 24.37 -19.75
CA ALA A 320 18.06 25.45 -19.12
C ALA A 320 19.41 25.73 -19.80
N LEU A 321 20.07 24.69 -20.34
CA LEU A 321 21.30 24.82 -21.12
C LEU A 321 21.04 25.44 -22.50
N LEU A 322 19.92 25.08 -23.15
CA LEU A 322 19.54 25.64 -24.45
C LEU A 322 19.11 27.11 -24.37
N PHE A 323 18.51 27.52 -23.26
CA PHE A 323 18.05 28.90 -23.05
C PHE A 323 18.60 29.51 -21.74
N PRO A 324 19.90 29.83 -21.66
CA PRO A 324 20.53 30.31 -20.42
C PRO A 324 19.95 31.64 -19.91
N ARG A 325 19.41 32.48 -20.80
CA ARG A 325 18.78 33.76 -20.47
C ARG A 325 17.28 33.63 -20.15
N GLY A 326 16.75 32.42 -20.10
CA GLY A 326 15.33 32.15 -19.91
C GLY A 326 14.49 32.36 -21.17
N LEU A 327 13.17 32.28 -21.01
CA LEU A 327 12.20 32.52 -22.08
C LEU A 327 11.81 34.00 -22.11
N HIS A 328 11.85 34.59 -23.31
CA HIS A 328 11.41 35.97 -23.53
C HIS A 328 9.87 35.99 -23.46
N SER A 329 9.35 36.66 -22.43
CA SER A 329 7.93 37.00 -22.30
C SER A 329 7.83 38.52 -22.12
N GLU A 330 6.66 39.13 -22.29
CA GLU A 330 6.45 40.56 -22.04
C GLU A 330 6.59 40.87 -20.54
N GLY A 331 7.82 40.97 -20.06
CA GLY A 331 8.20 41.13 -18.66
C GLY A 331 9.67 40.80 -18.41
N PRO A 332 10.14 40.79 -17.14
CA PRO A 332 11.49 40.37 -16.82
C PRO A 332 11.72 38.91 -17.27
N PRO A 333 12.92 38.57 -17.77
CA PRO A 333 13.22 37.23 -18.25
C PRO A 333 13.01 36.21 -17.13
N ARG A 334 12.13 35.25 -17.36
CA ARG A 334 11.89 34.15 -16.41
C ARG A 334 12.87 33.03 -16.71
N LEU A 335 13.79 32.80 -15.78
CA LEU A 335 14.71 31.68 -15.84
C LEU A 335 13.94 30.35 -15.79
N ILE A 336 14.48 29.37 -16.48
CA ILE A 336 13.92 28.01 -16.50
C ILE A 336 14.22 27.34 -15.16
N ILE A 337 13.20 26.78 -14.53
CA ILE A 337 13.30 26.05 -13.26
C ILE A 337 13.17 24.55 -13.56
N PRO A 338 14.27 23.77 -13.52
CA PRO A 338 14.25 22.34 -13.85
C PRO A 338 13.34 21.49 -12.95
N ALA A 339 13.08 21.95 -11.71
CA ALA A 339 12.16 21.27 -10.79
C ALA A 339 10.74 21.12 -11.37
N GLY A 340 10.24 22.13 -12.10
CA GLY A 340 8.92 22.05 -12.75
C GLY A 340 8.86 20.95 -13.81
N TYR A 341 9.94 20.76 -14.56
CA TYR A 341 10.05 19.68 -15.54
C TYR A 341 10.18 18.31 -14.85
N ALA A 342 10.93 18.23 -13.75
CA ALA A 342 11.01 17.02 -12.93
C ALA A 342 9.62 16.60 -12.41
N LEU A 343 8.82 17.54 -11.91
CA LEU A 343 7.46 17.31 -11.46
C LEU A 343 6.56 16.79 -12.59
N ALA A 344 6.61 17.45 -13.75
CA ALA A 344 5.83 17.05 -14.92
C ALA A 344 6.24 15.65 -15.41
N GLY A 345 7.55 15.35 -15.46
CA GLY A 345 8.08 14.04 -15.83
C GLY A 345 7.68 12.93 -14.85
N ALA A 346 7.70 13.22 -13.54
CA ALA A 346 7.26 12.29 -12.50
C ALA A 346 5.79 11.91 -12.69
N ALA A 347 4.93 12.91 -12.87
CA ALA A 347 3.51 12.74 -13.11
C ALA A 347 3.24 11.95 -14.40
N ALA A 348 3.85 12.37 -15.51
CA ALA A 348 3.61 11.84 -16.85
C ALA A 348 4.08 10.39 -16.97
N PHE A 349 5.28 10.07 -16.50
CA PHE A 349 5.79 8.70 -16.58
C PHE A 349 4.98 7.77 -15.67
N ALA A 350 4.75 8.14 -14.40
CA ALA A 350 3.96 7.32 -13.48
C ALA A 350 2.52 7.13 -13.98
N GLY A 351 1.91 8.19 -14.54
CA GLY A 351 0.59 8.14 -15.16
C GLY A 351 0.57 7.18 -16.34
N SER A 352 1.57 7.27 -17.23
CA SER A 352 1.67 6.43 -18.42
C SER A 352 1.84 4.94 -18.11
N VAL A 353 2.54 4.60 -17.02
CA VAL A 353 2.76 3.22 -16.59
C VAL A 353 1.51 2.65 -15.89
N THR A 354 0.79 3.49 -15.14
CA THR A 354 -0.40 3.09 -14.37
C THR A 354 -1.71 3.27 -15.13
N HIS A 355 -1.69 3.95 -16.28
CA HIS A 355 -2.86 4.44 -17.02
C HIS A 355 -3.79 5.33 -16.18
N ALA A 356 -3.22 6.09 -15.23
CA ALA A 356 -3.98 6.99 -14.36
C ALA A 356 -3.65 8.46 -14.65
N VAL A 357 -4.69 9.30 -14.77
CA VAL A 357 -4.51 10.76 -14.91
C VAL A 357 -4.35 11.43 -13.53
N SER A 358 -4.81 10.77 -12.47
CA SER A 358 -4.72 11.25 -11.08
C SER A 358 -3.29 11.45 -10.58
N THR A 359 -2.28 10.90 -11.27
CA THR A 359 -0.87 11.16 -10.96
C THR A 359 -0.51 12.64 -11.08
N ALA A 360 -1.14 13.39 -12.00
CA ALA A 360 -0.97 14.85 -12.11
C ALA A 360 -1.43 15.57 -10.84
N LEU A 361 -2.62 15.22 -10.35
CA LEU A 361 -3.19 15.79 -9.14
C LEU A 361 -2.34 15.44 -7.91
N LEU A 362 -1.87 14.20 -7.83
CA LEU A 362 -0.97 13.76 -6.74
C LEU A 362 0.29 14.63 -6.66
N VAL A 363 0.89 14.98 -7.80
CA VAL A 363 2.09 15.85 -7.82
C VAL A 363 1.75 17.27 -7.39
N CYS A 364 0.62 17.81 -7.84
CA CYS A 364 0.15 19.14 -7.46
C CYS A 364 -0.18 19.24 -5.97
N GLU A 365 -0.81 18.21 -5.41
CA GLU A 365 -1.10 18.13 -3.98
C GLU A 365 0.18 18.00 -3.15
N ALA A 366 1.10 17.11 -3.55
CA ALA A 366 2.37 16.90 -2.85
C ALA A 366 3.30 18.12 -2.87
N THR A 367 3.22 18.96 -3.90
CA THR A 367 4.00 20.20 -4.00
C THR A 367 3.34 21.41 -3.33
N GLY A 368 2.04 21.35 -3.07
CA GLY A 368 1.28 22.46 -2.51
C GLY A 368 1.14 23.68 -3.44
N HIS A 369 1.50 23.56 -4.73
CA HIS A 369 1.42 24.65 -5.69
C HIS A 369 0.74 24.23 -7.00
N LEU A 370 -0.45 24.78 -7.26
CA LEU A 370 -1.25 24.46 -8.45
C LEU A 370 -0.78 25.18 -9.73
N GLY A 371 0.22 26.06 -9.65
CA GLY A 371 0.68 26.87 -10.80
C GLY A 371 1.16 26.07 -12.01
N HIS A 372 1.58 24.81 -11.81
CA HIS A 372 2.03 23.92 -12.88
C HIS A 372 0.99 22.86 -13.29
N LEU A 373 -0.26 22.96 -12.81
CA LEU A 373 -1.28 21.93 -13.00
C LEU A 373 -1.60 21.69 -14.48
N LEU A 374 -1.89 22.75 -15.25
CA LEU A 374 -2.32 22.62 -16.64
C LEU A 374 -1.24 21.95 -17.53
N PRO A 375 0.03 22.41 -17.54
CA PRO A 375 1.08 21.74 -18.32
C PRO A 375 1.33 20.29 -17.88
N THR A 376 1.25 20.02 -16.57
CA THR A 376 1.46 18.68 -16.01
C THR A 376 0.36 17.72 -16.42
N VAL A 377 -0.90 18.14 -16.33
CA VAL A 377 -2.06 17.34 -16.77
C VAL A 377 -1.97 17.06 -18.27
N LEU A 378 -1.62 18.06 -19.08
CA LEU A 378 -1.45 17.86 -20.52
C LEU A 378 -0.35 16.82 -20.82
N ALA A 379 0.80 16.91 -20.17
CA ALA A 379 1.88 15.94 -20.32
C ALA A 379 1.43 14.52 -19.93
N VAL A 380 0.68 14.39 -18.84
CA VAL A 380 0.10 13.11 -18.38
C VAL A 380 -0.89 12.55 -19.39
N LEU A 381 -1.78 13.38 -19.94
CA LEU A 381 -2.76 12.95 -20.94
C LEU A 381 -2.09 12.45 -22.21
N VAL A 382 -1.08 13.16 -22.72
CA VAL A 382 -0.31 12.76 -23.90
C VAL A 382 0.43 11.44 -23.63
N ALA A 383 1.11 11.32 -22.49
CA ALA A 383 1.82 10.10 -22.13
C ALA A 383 0.87 8.89 -21.97
N ASN A 384 -0.31 9.10 -21.37
CA ASN A 384 -1.34 8.08 -21.24
C ASN A 384 -1.90 7.66 -22.60
N ALA A 385 -2.19 8.61 -23.49
CA ALA A 385 -2.71 8.32 -24.83
C ALA A 385 -1.74 7.44 -25.63
N ILE A 386 -0.44 7.75 -25.57
CA ILE A 386 0.60 6.97 -26.25
C ILE A 386 0.73 5.57 -25.62
N SER A 387 0.82 5.49 -24.29
CA SER A 387 0.99 4.23 -23.57
C SER A 387 -0.22 3.30 -23.73
N GLN A 388 -1.44 3.80 -23.51
CA GLN A 388 -2.68 3.03 -23.64
C GLN A 388 -2.89 2.50 -25.06
N LYS A 389 -2.38 3.22 -26.08
CA LYS A 389 -2.41 2.75 -27.47
C LYS A 389 -1.44 1.57 -27.70
N ASN A 390 -0.32 1.51 -26.97
CA ASN A 390 0.75 0.57 -27.30
C ASN A 390 0.85 -0.63 -26.35
N GLN A 391 0.53 -0.46 -25.06
CA GLN A 391 0.76 -1.47 -24.02
C GLN A 391 -0.38 -1.49 -22.98
N PRO A 392 -0.63 -2.62 -22.28
CA PRO A 392 -1.50 -2.64 -21.12
C PRO A 392 -0.87 -1.87 -19.94
N SER A 393 -1.68 -1.50 -18.94
CA SER A 393 -1.15 -0.90 -17.71
C SER A 393 -0.25 -1.88 -16.98
N PHE A 394 0.67 -1.38 -16.15
CA PHE A 394 1.54 -2.23 -15.33
C PHE A 394 0.75 -3.22 -14.46
N TYR A 395 -0.37 -2.79 -13.89
CA TYR A 395 -1.20 -3.65 -13.06
C TYR A 395 -1.97 -4.70 -13.89
N ASP A 396 -2.42 -4.33 -15.09
CA ASP A 396 -3.08 -5.27 -16.01
C ASP A 396 -2.12 -6.31 -16.57
N ALA A 397 -0.88 -5.91 -16.86
CA ALA A 397 0.19 -6.85 -17.20
C ALA A 397 0.43 -7.84 -16.04
N GLY A 398 0.41 -7.35 -14.79
CA GLY A 398 0.48 -8.20 -13.60
C GLY A 398 -0.67 -9.22 -13.52
N ILE A 399 -1.91 -8.82 -13.85
CA ILE A 399 -3.07 -9.72 -13.93
C ILE A 399 -2.85 -10.81 -15.00
N ILE A 400 -2.34 -10.43 -16.18
CA ILE A 400 -2.05 -11.37 -17.28
C ILE A 400 -0.98 -12.38 -16.84
N VAL A 401 0.15 -11.91 -16.31
CA VAL A 401 1.28 -12.76 -15.89
C VAL A 401 0.88 -13.73 -14.79
N LYS A 402 0.10 -13.26 -13.80
CA LYS A 402 -0.42 -14.08 -12.70
C LYS A 402 -1.59 -14.98 -13.11
N LYS A 403 -2.13 -14.82 -14.33
CA LYS A 403 -3.33 -15.52 -14.83
C LYS A 403 -4.52 -15.40 -13.87
N LEU A 404 -4.72 -14.22 -13.29
CA LEU A 404 -5.84 -13.99 -12.37
C LEU A 404 -7.18 -14.05 -13.12
N PRO A 405 -8.27 -14.49 -12.45
CA PRO A 405 -9.61 -14.59 -13.02
C PRO A 405 -10.24 -13.19 -13.20
N TYR A 406 -9.76 -12.46 -14.20
CA TYR A 406 -10.21 -11.13 -14.58
C TYR A 406 -10.86 -11.17 -15.96
N LEU A 407 -12.17 -10.89 -16.02
CA LEU A 407 -12.99 -11.01 -17.22
C LEU A 407 -12.93 -9.81 -18.18
N PRO A 408 -12.91 -8.54 -17.71
CA PRO A 408 -12.90 -7.40 -18.63
C PRO A 408 -11.71 -7.45 -19.61
N PRO A 409 -11.88 -6.93 -20.84
CA PRO A 409 -10.86 -7.03 -21.86
C PRO A 409 -9.61 -6.24 -21.45
N ILE A 410 -8.45 -6.87 -21.61
CA ILE A 410 -7.14 -6.24 -21.44
C ILE A 410 -6.46 -6.22 -22.82
N ARG A 411 -5.86 -5.08 -23.18
CA ARG A 411 -5.08 -4.96 -24.43
C ARG A 411 -3.97 -6.01 -24.47
N SER A 412 -3.74 -6.59 -25.65
CA SER A 412 -2.75 -7.65 -25.88
C SER A 412 -3.05 -9.00 -25.18
N ARG A 413 -4.25 -9.19 -24.62
CA ARG A 413 -4.73 -10.47 -24.08
C ARG A 413 -5.83 -11.05 -24.98
N HIS A 414 -5.48 -12.05 -25.79
CA HIS A 414 -6.47 -12.79 -26.58
C HIS A 414 -7.15 -13.85 -25.71
N ILE A 415 -8.42 -13.64 -25.40
CA ILE A 415 -9.28 -14.60 -24.71
C ILE A 415 -10.55 -14.80 -25.52
N ALA A 416 -11.00 -16.05 -25.62
CA ALA A 416 -12.25 -16.43 -26.31
C ALA A 416 -13.49 -16.15 -25.45
N SER A 417 -13.52 -15.04 -24.70
CA SER A 417 -14.58 -14.72 -23.74
C SER A 417 -15.93 -14.51 -24.43
N TYR A 418 -15.91 -14.06 -25.68
CA TYR A 418 -17.10 -13.87 -26.51
C TYR A 418 -17.67 -15.17 -27.08
N ARG A 419 -16.99 -16.31 -26.93
CA ARG A 419 -17.45 -17.62 -27.43
C ARG A 419 -18.23 -18.41 -26.38
N VAL A 420 -17.94 -18.18 -25.10
CA VAL A 420 -18.53 -18.93 -23.99
C VAL A 420 -19.96 -18.45 -23.75
N VAL A 421 -20.91 -19.38 -23.75
CA VAL A 421 -22.33 -19.12 -23.46
C VAL A 421 -22.71 -19.65 -22.08
N VAL A 422 -23.81 -19.16 -21.50
CA VAL A 422 -24.27 -19.53 -20.16
C VAL A 422 -24.49 -21.04 -20.01
N GLU A 423 -24.96 -21.69 -21.08
CA GLU A 423 -25.18 -23.13 -21.11
C GLU A 423 -23.91 -23.96 -20.83
N GLU A 424 -22.73 -23.44 -21.16
CA GLU A 424 -21.46 -24.16 -20.96
C GLU A 424 -21.00 -24.23 -19.51
N PHE A 425 -21.48 -23.34 -18.64
CA PHE A 425 -21.02 -23.24 -17.25
C PHE A 425 -22.14 -23.20 -16.21
N MET A 426 -23.42 -23.27 -16.62
CA MET A 426 -24.53 -23.37 -15.69
C MET A 426 -24.51 -24.70 -14.94
N ASP A 427 -24.86 -24.68 -13.65
CA ASP A 427 -25.04 -25.91 -12.90
C ASP A 427 -26.36 -26.56 -13.32
N HIS A 428 -26.28 -27.71 -13.99
CA HIS A 428 -27.45 -28.47 -14.43
C HIS A 428 -28.17 -29.19 -13.28
N LYS A 429 -27.57 -29.27 -12.08
CA LYS A 429 -28.18 -29.91 -10.92
C LYS A 429 -28.99 -28.91 -10.11
N HIS A 430 -30.25 -28.71 -10.52
CA HIS A 430 -31.21 -27.97 -9.70
C HIS A 430 -32.04 -28.94 -8.84
N PRO A 431 -31.84 -28.98 -7.50
CA PRO A 431 -32.79 -29.63 -6.62
C PRO A 431 -34.10 -28.82 -6.64
N GLN A 432 -35.09 -29.29 -7.39
CA GLN A 432 -36.45 -28.77 -7.30
C GLN A 432 -37.00 -29.21 -5.95
N ALA A 433 -37.21 -28.26 -5.03
CA ALA A 433 -37.99 -28.54 -3.83
C ALA A 433 -39.46 -28.72 -4.26
N PRO A 434 -40.07 -29.91 -4.12
CA PRO A 434 -41.47 -30.10 -4.51
C PRO A 434 -42.35 -29.20 -3.63
N GLN A 435 -43.11 -28.30 -4.26
CA GLN A 435 -44.15 -27.53 -3.58
C GLN A 435 -45.28 -28.48 -3.19
N GLY A 436 -45.23 -29.04 -1.97
CA GLY A 436 -46.36 -29.81 -1.42
C GLY A 436 -46.02 -30.91 -0.42
N GLU A 437 -44.75 -31.31 -0.25
CA GLU A 437 -44.42 -32.36 0.73
C GLU A 437 -44.23 -31.79 2.14
N LYS A 438 -45.07 -32.25 3.08
CA LYS A 438 -44.87 -32.04 4.51
C LYS A 438 -43.54 -32.69 4.90
N VAL A 439 -42.56 -31.87 5.23
CA VAL A 439 -41.23 -32.30 5.64
C VAL A 439 -41.30 -32.97 7.02
N ASN A 440 -41.53 -34.28 7.03
CA ASN A 440 -41.21 -35.13 8.18
C ASN A 440 -39.79 -35.65 7.99
N GLY A 441 -38.79 -34.87 8.40
CA GLY A 441 -37.40 -35.33 8.40
C GLY A 441 -36.34 -34.26 8.13
N VAL A 442 -36.34 -33.15 8.86
CA VAL A 442 -35.12 -32.34 9.01
C VAL A 442 -34.41 -32.79 10.28
N GLY A 443 -33.51 -33.75 10.12
CA GLY A 443 -32.75 -34.33 11.21
C GLY A 443 -31.47 -34.99 10.72
N ALA A 444 -30.64 -34.26 9.96
CA ALA A 444 -29.24 -34.63 9.77
C ALA A 444 -28.41 -33.37 9.44
N PRO A 445 -27.35 -33.07 10.21
CA PRO A 445 -26.45 -31.97 9.89
C PRO A 445 -25.60 -32.33 8.66
N TYR A 446 -25.52 -31.38 7.73
CA TYR A 446 -24.68 -31.46 6.54
C TYR A 446 -23.20 -31.63 6.92
N HIS A 447 -22.67 -32.85 6.75
CA HIS A 447 -21.23 -33.05 6.64
C HIS A 447 -20.79 -32.61 5.25
N THR A 448 -19.84 -31.68 5.23
CA THR A 448 -19.14 -31.17 4.06
C THR A 448 -18.37 -32.31 3.38
N GLN A 449 -18.88 -32.83 2.26
CA GLN A 449 -18.09 -33.66 1.35
C GLN A 449 -17.08 -32.76 0.61
N LYS A 450 -15.80 -32.98 0.88
CA LYS A 450 -14.68 -32.45 0.09
C LYS A 450 -14.83 -32.91 -1.36
N ALA A 451 -14.87 -31.97 -2.30
CA ALA A 451 -14.78 -32.24 -3.72
C ALA A 451 -13.38 -32.81 -4.03
N ALA A 452 -13.33 -34.08 -4.43
CA ALA A 452 -12.17 -34.67 -5.08
C ALA A 452 -12.14 -34.21 -6.55
N PHE A 453 -11.09 -33.50 -6.95
CA PHE A 453 -10.80 -33.27 -8.36
C PHE A 453 -10.35 -34.60 -9.00
N PRO A 454 -10.85 -34.98 -10.19
CA PRO A 454 -10.32 -36.13 -10.90
C PRO A 454 -8.94 -35.81 -11.48
N SER A 455 -7.97 -36.67 -11.19
CA SER A 455 -6.67 -36.73 -11.87
C SER A 455 -6.88 -36.99 -13.37
N GLN A 456 -6.41 -36.07 -14.22
CA GLN A 456 -6.25 -36.35 -15.65
C GLN A 456 -4.92 -37.07 -15.87
N ASN A 457 -5.01 -38.23 -16.51
CA ASN A 457 -3.94 -38.83 -17.30
C ASN A 457 -3.74 -38.04 -18.59
#